data_AF-A0A1L8WCQ9-F1
#
_entry.id   AF-A0A1L8WCQ9-F1
#
_cell.length_a   1.000
_cell.length_b   1.000
_cell.length_c   1.000
_cell.angle_alpha   90.00
_cell.angle_beta   90.00
_cell.angle_gamma   90.00
#
_symmetry.space_group_name_H-M   'P 1'
#
loop_
_entity.id
_entity.type
_entity.pdbx_description
1 polymer ?
#
loop_
_entity_poly.entity_id
_entity_poly.type
_entity_poly.pdbx_seq_one_letter_code
_entity_poly.pdbx_strand_id
1 'polypeptide(L)'
;MAIRFGETIKKYDEDPSKNVQDLLFIPVAIASWLRYLLAVDDKGKCFKPSPDPLLSELQEALKMLCLGEQSMEKIHAALQPLLQNATIFGSDLYQVGLAEKIEKIFREMLTGPGAFRQTIHYYVTAGGKEHGNDF
;
A
#
# COMPACT_ATOMS: atom_id res chain seq x y z
N MET A 1 -6.96 9.10 -1.04
CA MET A 1 -6.02 8.70 0.04
C MET A 1 -5.41 9.92 0.75
N ALA A 2 -5.22 11.04 0.03
CA ALA A 2 -4.72 12.32 0.54
C ALA A 2 -5.40 12.80 1.82
N ILE A 3 -6.74 12.84 1.86
CA ILE A 3 -7.48 13.31 3.06
C ILE A 3 -7.19 12.46 4.31
N ARG A 4 -6.97 11.14 4.14
CA ARG A 4 -6.80 10.21 5.27
C ARG A 4 -5.39 10.18 5.82
N PHE A 5 -4.38 10.26 4.94
CA PHE A 5 -2.99 10.02 5.33
C PHE A 5 -2.03 11.14 4.93
N GLY A 6 -2.40 12.01 3.98
CA GLY A 6 -1.53 13.03 3.41
C GLY A 6 -0.97 13.99 4.46
N GLU A 7 -1.81 14.50 5.37
CA GLU A 7 -1.35 15.39 6.45
C GLU A 7 -0.38 14.71 7.43
N THR A 8 -0.55 13.41 7.70
CA THR A 8 0.36 12.69 8.59
C THR A 8 1.69 12.44 7.90
N ILE A 9 1.66 11.98 6.65
CA ILE A 9 2.86 11.77 5.82
C ILE A 9 3.66 13.08 5.72
N LYS A 10 2.98 14.19 5.39
CA LYS A 10 3.58 15.52 5.30
C LYS A 10 4.25 15.94 6.60
N LYS A 11 3.60 15.76 7.75
CA LYS A 11 4.18 16.08 9.07
C LYS A 11 5.41 15.25 9.45
N TYR A 12 5.55 14.05 8.89
CA TYR A 12 6.76 13.24 9.08
C TYR A 12 7.89 13.69 8.15
N ASP A 13 7.55 14.11 6.93
CA ASP A 13 8.50 14.60 5.93
C ASP A 13 9.07 15.99 6.29
N GLU A 14 8.24 16.89 6.82
CA GLU A 14 8.63 18.26 7.18
C GLU A 14 9.38 18.36 8.52
N ASP A 15 9.36 17.33 9.35
CA ASP A 15 9.97 17.33 10.69
C ASP A 15 11.33 16.62 10.68
N PRO A 16 12.46 17.34 10.81
CA PRO A 16 13.80 16.76 10.77
C PRO A 16 14.07 15.74 11.90
N SER A 17 13.25 15.74 12.95
CA SER A 17 13.37 14.80 14.06
C SER A 17 12.63 13.48 13.83
N LYS A 18 11.84 13.39 12.75
CA LYS A 18 11.06 12.19 12.40
C LYS A 18 11.65 11.50 11.19
N ASN A 19 11.38 10.20 11.08
CA ASN A 19 11.67 9.43 9.90
C ASN A 19 10.36 8.85 9.34
N VAL A 20 10.03 9.20 8.10
CA VAL A 20 8.90 8.65 7.34
C VAL A 20 8.92 7.11 7.30
N GLN A 21 10.10 6.49 7.37
CA GLN A 21 10.24 5.03 7.44
C GLN A 21 9.65 4.41 8.72
N ASP A 22 9.46 5.19 9.78
CA ASP A 22 8.87 4.73 11.04
C ASP A 22 7.35 4.52 10.89
N LEU A 23 6.72 5.07 9.85
CA LEU A 23 5.31 4.85 9.56
C LEU A 23 5.08 3.38 9.18
N LEU A 24 4.41 2.63 10.05
CA LEU A 24 4.10 1.22 9.80
C LEU A 24 2.73 1.02 9.14
N PHE A 25 1.68 1.57 9.74
CA PHE A 25 0.31 1.28 9.33
C PHE A 25 -0.16 2.02 8.08
N ILE A 26 0.39 3.22 7.82
CA ILE A 26 0.05 3.98 6.60
C ILE A 26 0.49 3.21 5.33
N PRO A 27 1.76 2.75 5.22
CA PRO A 27 2.18 1.91 4.09
C PRO A 27 1.34 0.64 3.93
N VAL A 28 1.00 -0.03 5.04
CA VAL A 28 0.16 -1.24 5.01
C VAL A 28 -1.24 -0.93 4.48
N ALA A 29 -1.85 0.17 4.92
CA ALA A 29 -3.17 0.59 4.46
C ALA A 29 -3.17 0.94 2.96
N ILE A 30 -2.13 1.63 2.48
CA ILE A 30 -1.97 1.96 1.06
C ILE A 30 -1.78 0.69 0.22
N ALA A 31 -0.88 -0.21 0.63
CA ALA A 31 -0.66 -1.49 -0.05
C ALA A 31 -1.94 -2.34 -0.08
N SER A 32 -2.72 -2.34 1.01
CA SER A 32 -4.00 -3.04 1.09
C SER A 32 -5.03 -2.50 0.10
N TRP A 33 -5.10 -1.17 -0.03
CA TRP A 33 -5.99 -0.51 -0.98
C TRP A 33 -5.60 -0.83 -2.42
N LEU A 34 -4.30 -0.81 -2.75
CA LEU A 34 -3.78 -1.26 -4.05
C LEU A 34 -4.14 -2.72 -4.32
N ARG A 35 -4.00 -3.60 -3.32
CA ARG A 35 -4.35 -5.02 -3.43
C ARG A 35 -5.84 -5.24 -3.64
N TYR A 36 -6.68 -4.41 -3.03
CA TYR A 36 -8.13 -4.40 -3.21
C TYR A 36 -8.53 -4.04 -4.65
N LEU A 37 -7.83 -3.09 -5.28
CA LEU A 37 -8.11 -2.67 -6.66
C LEU A 37 -7.91 -3.80 -7.68
N LEU A 38 -7.10 -4.82 -7.38
CA LEU A 38 -6.99 -6.02 -8.23
C LEU A 38 -8.28 -6.83 -8.31
N ALA A 39 -9.29 -6.56 -7.46
CA ALA A 39 -10.60 -7.20 -7.50
C ALA A 39 -10.56 -8.74 -7.36
N VAL A 40 -9.52 -9.26 -6.70
CA VAL A 40 -9.38 -10.68 -6.36
C VAL A 40 -9.30 -10.82 -4.84
N ASP A 41 -10.14 -11.64 -4.24
CA ASP A 41 -10.15 -11.84 -2.79
C ASP A 41 -8.93 -12.65 -2.31
N ASP A 42 -8.81 -12.84 -0.99
CA ASP A 42 -7.70 -13.59 -0.39
C ASP A 42 -7.78 -15.12 -0.63
N LYS A 43 -8.86 -15.61 -1.25
CA LYS A 43 -8.98 -17.00 -1.72
C LYS A 43 -8.67 -17.12 -3.22
N GLY A 44 -8.32 -16.02 -3.89
CA GLY A 44 -8.09 -16.00 -5.33
C GLY A 44 -9.35 -15.88 -6.18
N LYS A 45 -10.52 -15.53 -5.60
CA LYS A 45 -11.77 -15.37 -6.32
C LYS A 45 -12.02 -13.92 -6.71
N CYS A 46 -12.43 -13.69 -7.96
CA CYS A 46 -12.81 -12.35 -8.40
C CYS A 46 -14.04 -11.85 -7.62
N PHE A 47 -14.06 -10.56 -7.32
CA PHE A 47 -15.20 -9.86 -6.75
C PHE A 47 -15.40 -8.52 -7.46
N LYS A 48 -16.54 -7.87 -7.25
CA LYS A 48 -16.80 -6.53 -7.77
C LYS A 48 -16.45 -5.49 -6.70
N PRO A 49 -15.43 -4.63 -6.91
CA PRO A 49 -15.18 -3.52 -5.99
C PRO A 49 -16.38 -2.59 -5.88
N SER A 50 -16.46 -1.87 -4.76
CA SER A 50 -17.46 -0.85 -4.54
C SER A 50 -17.33 0.25 -5.60
N PRO A 51 -18.44 0.90 -6.01
CA PRO A 51 -18.38 1.97 -7.00
C PRO A 51 -17.45 3.10 -6.55
N ASP A 52 -16.47 3.43 -7.38
CA ASP A 52 -15.58 4.58 -7.23
C ASP A 52 -15.45 5.25 -8.61
N PRO A 53 -15.60 6.58 -8.74
CA PRO A 53 -15.50 7.29 -10.02
C PRO A 53 -14.18 7.06 -10.77
N LEU A 54 -13.09 6.79 -10.05
CA LEU A 54 -11.76 6.56 -10.60
C LEU A 54 -11.43 5.07 -10.75
N LEU A 55 -12.33 4.16 -10.37
CA LEU A 55 -12.05 2.72 -10.31
C LEU A 55 -11.49 2.17 -11.63
N SER A 56 -12.11 2.52 -12.75
CA SER A 56 -11.72 2.00 -14.07
C SER A 56 -10.29 2.43 -14.43
N GLU A 57 -9.93 3.68 -14.18
CA GLU A 57 -8.60 4.22 -14.45
C GLU A 57 -7.54 3.56 -13.54
N LEU A 58 -7.88 3.43 -12.26
CA LEU A 58 -7.00 2.79 -11.27
C LEU A 58 -6.76 1.31 -11.59
N GLN A 59 -7.79 0.57 -12.02
CA GLN A 59 -7.66 -0.83 -12.40
C GLN A 59 -6.88 -1.01 -13.71
N GLU A 60 -7.02 -0.08 -14.66
CA GLU A 60 -6.27 -0.12 -15.92
C GLU A 60 -4.75 -0.02 -15.67
N ALA A 61 -4.32 0.81 -14.72
CA ALA A 61 -2.91 0.89 -14.31
C ALA A 61 -2.36 -0.42 -13.72
N LEU A 62 -3.23 -1.23 -13.11
CA LEU A 62 -2.86 -2.47 -12.42
C LEU A 62 -3.10 -3.73 -13.23
N LYS A 63 -3.64 -3.62 -14.46
CA LYS A 63 -4.09 -4.77 -15.27
C LYS A 63 -3.03 -5.83 -15.55
N MET A 64 -1.75 -5.45 -15.49
CA MET A 64 -0.62 -6.35 -15.73
C MET A 64 -0.21 -7.17 -14.50
N LEU A 65 -0.82 -6.90 -13.34
CA LEU A 65 -0.54 -7.58 -12.09
C LEU A 65 -1.60 -8.64 -11.80
N CYS A 66 -1.16 -9.76 -11.22
CA CYS A 66 -2.03 -10.83 -10.77
C CYS A 66 -1.52 -11.42 -9.46
N LEU A 67 -2.35 -12.23 -8.80
CA LEU A 67 -1.87 -13.06 -7.70
C LEU A 67 -0.76 -14.00 -8.17
N GLY A 68 0.29 -14.10 -7.37
CA GLY A 68 1.53 -14.80 -7.67
C GLY A 68 2.59 -13.91 -8.35
N GLU A 69 2.28 -12.66 -8.71
CA GLU A 69 3.30 -11.76 -9.26
C GLU A 69 4.33 -11.39 -8.18
N GLN A 70 5.60 -11.54 -8.53
CA GLN A 70 6.75 -11.36 -7.63
C GLN A 70 7.88 -10.54 -8.26
N SER A 71 7.74 -10.14 -9.53
CA SER A 71 8.67 -9.23 -10.20
C SER A 71 8.51 -7.82 -9.64
N MET A 72 9.54 -7.35 -8.93
CA MET A 72 9.58 -5.97 -8.46
C MET A 72 9.55 -4.97 -9.61
N GLU A 73 10.13 -5.29 -10.77
CA GLU A 73 10.10 -4.42 -11.95
C GLU A 73 8.67 -4.18 -12.44
N LYS A 74 7.86 -5.24 -12.53
CA LYS A 74 6.45 -5.13 -12.94
C LYS A 74 5.60 -4.42 -11.89
N ILE A 75 5.81 -4.74 -10.62
CA ILE A 75 5.12 -4.09 -9.51
C ILE A 75 5.43 -2.60 -9.53
N HIS A 76 6.71 -2.23 -9.68
CA HIS A 76 7.14 -0.84 -9.78
C HIS A 76 6.52 -0.14 -10.98
N ALA A 77 6.61 -0.72 -12.18
CA ALA A 77 6.04 -0.13 -13.38
C ALA A 77 4.52 0.14 -13.27
N ALA A 78 3.78 -0.76 -12.61
CA ALA A 78 2.35 -0.60 -12.38
C ALA A 78 2.01 0.41 -11.27
N LEU A 79 2.79 0.43 -10.18
CA LEU A 79 2.50 1.25 -9.00
C LEU A 79 3.08 2.66 -9.09
N GLN A 80 4.18 2.86 -9.82
CA GLN A 80 4.84 4.16 -9.97
C GLN A 80 3.88 5.30 -10.35
N PRO A 81 3.07 5.20 -11.42
CA PRO A 81 2.17 6.29 -11.81
C PRO A 81 1.12 6.61 -10.74
N LEU A 82 0.74 5.63 -9.91
CA LEU A 82 -0.21 5.84 -8.82
C LEU A 82 0.45 6.48 -7.60
N LEU A 83 1.59 5.93 -7.16
CA LEU A 83 2.28 6.35 -5.93
C LEU A 83 2.92 7.73 -6.04
N GLN A 84 3.30 8.18 -7.24
CA GLN A 84 3.78 9.55 -7.46
C GLN A 84 2.63 10.56 -7.63
N ASN A 85 1.38 10.12 -7.76
CA ASN A 85 0.25 10.99 -8.04
C ASN A 85 -0.20 11.75 -6.78
N ALA A 86 0.26 13.00 -6.68
CA ALA A 86 -0.09 13.90 -5.58
C ALA A 86 -1.59 14.20 -5.47
N THR A 87 -2.39 14.03 -6.53
CA THR A 87 -3.86 14.14 -6.43
C THR A 87 -4.45 12.98 -5.62
N ILE A 88 -3.86 11.78 -5.69
CA ILE A 88 -4.33 10.60 -4.96
C ILE A 88 -3.87 10.65 -3.49
N PHE A 89 -2.60 11.00 -3.25
CA PHE A 89 -1.92 10.86 -1.96
C PHE A 89 -1.59 12.17 -1.24
N GLY A 90 -1.72 13.32 -1.90
CA GLY A 90 -1.36 14.64 -1.37
C GLY A 90 0.11 15.01 -1.56
N SER A 91 0.96 14.03 -1.91
CA SER A 91 2.38 14.19 -2.22
C SER A 91 2.83 13.06 -3.15
N ASP A 92 4.03 13.20 -3.71
CA ASP A 92 4.73 12.12 -4.39
C ASP A 92 5.38 11.20 -3.34
N LEU A 93 4.90 9.95 -3.24
CA LEU A 93 5.37 9.02 -2.23
C LEU A 93 6.78 8.47 -2.49
N TYR A 94 7.35 8.64 -3.69
CA TYR A 94 8.77 8.37 -3.92
C TYR A 94 9.64 9.47 -3.35
N GLN A 95 9.25 10.73 -3.56
CA GLN A 95 9.97 11.88 -3.00
C GLN A 95 9.94 11.85 -1.46
N VAL A 96 8.81 11.45 -0.89
CA VAL A 96 8.67 11.26 0.57
C VAL A 96 9.30 9.94 1.04
N GLY A 97 9.85 9.11 0.16
CA GLY A 97 10.56 7.87 0.52
C GLY A 97 9.67 6.70 0.99
N LEU A 98 8.34 6.79 0.90
CA LEU A 98 7.43 5.71 1.33
C LEU A 98 7.13 4.66 0.25
N ALA A 99 7.31 5.00 -1.02
CA ALA A 99 6.87 4.17 -2.14
C ALA A 99 7.49 2.76 -2.11
N GLU A 100 8.81 2.63 -1.93
CA GLU A 100 9.47 1.31 -1.90
C GLU A 100 8.95 0.41 -0.77
N LYS A 101 8.63 0.99 0.39
CA LYS A 101 8.05 0.24 1.52
C LYS A 101 6.66 -0.28 1.16
N ILE A 102 5.86 0.53 0.49
CA ILE A 102 4.52 0.13 0.01
C ILE A 102 4.63 -0.99 -1.03
N GLU A 103 5.55 -0.88 -2.00
CA GLU A 103 5.74 -1.92 -3.03
C GLU A 103 6.16 -3.27 -2.44
N LYS A 104 7.07 -3.26 -1.44
CA LYS A 104 7.50 -4.48 -0.73
C LYS A 104 6.32 -5.14 -0.02
N ILE A 105 5.54 -4.39 0.76
CA ILE A 105 4.35 -4.90 1.45
C ILE A 105 3.33 -5.44 0.43
N PHE A 106 3.10 -4.69 -0.65
CA PHE A 106 2.17 -5.10 -1.70
C PHE A 106 2.60 -6.43 -2.35
N ARG A 107 3.90 -6.60 -2.65
CA ARG A 107 4.45 -7.86 -3.16
C ARG A 107 4.19 -9.05 -2.23
N GLU A 108 4.32 -8.86 -0.91
CA GLU A 108 4.01 -9.90 0.08
C GLU A 108 2.52 -10.28 0.01
N MET A 109 1.62 -9.29 -0.12
CA MET A 109 0.18 -9.53 -0.27
C MET A 109 -0.20 -10.24 -1.59
N LEU A 110 0.69 -10.25 -2.58
CA LEU A 110 0.48 -10.90 -3.87
C LEU A 110 0.92 -12.35 -3.91
N THR A 111 1.68 -12.86 -2.93
CA THR A 111 2.29 -14.20 -3.01
C THR A 111 1.30 -15.32 -3.36
N GLY A 112 0.06 -15.25 -2.86
CA GLY A 112 -0.98 -16.20 -3.22
C GLY A 112 -2.18 -16.17 -2.28
N PRO A 113 -3.07 -17.17 -2.35
CA PRO A 113 -4.21 -17.28 -1.44
C PRO A 113 -3.76 -17.32 0.03
N GLY A 114 -4.40 -16.50 0.86
CA GLY A 114 -4.10 -16.34 2.29
C GLY A 114 -2.94 -15.39 2.60
N ALA A 115 -2.19 -14.94 1.59
CA ALA A 115 -1.03 -14.07 1.80
C ALA A 115 -1.45 -12.69 2.32
N PHE A 116 -2.57 -12.15 1.83
CA PHE A 116 -3.04 -10.83 2.28
C PHE A 116 -3.30 -10.83 3.79
N ARG A 117 -4.05 -11.82 4.30
CA ARG A 117 -4.32 -11.92 5.75
C ARG A 117 -3.05 -12.16 6.56
N GLN A 118 -2.12 -12.98 6.07
CA GLN A 118 -0.85 -13.25 6.75
C GLN A 118 -0.01 -11.97 6.87
N THR A 119 0.14 -11.22 5.78
CA THR A 119 0.86 -9.94 5.77
C THR A 119 0.24 -8.95 6.75
N ILE A 120 -1.10 -8.79 6.73
CA ILE A 120 -1.79 -7.90 7.68
C ILE A 120 -1.55 -8.34 9.13
N HIS A 121 -1.70 -9.64 9.41
CA HIS A 121 -1.50 -10.17 10.76
C HIS A 121 -0.05 -9.96 11.25
N TYR A 122 0.93 -10.16 10.38
CA TYR A 122 2.33 -9.89 10.65
C TYR A 122 2.54 -8.43 11.06
N TYR A 123 2.11 -7.46 10.24
CA TYR A 123 2.34 -6.04 10.51
C TYR A 123 1.57 -5.51 11.71
N VAL A 124 0.36 -6.02 11.98
CA VAL A 124 -0.40 -5.67 13.18
C VAL A 124 0.26 -6.23 14.44
N THR A 125 0.79 -7.45 14.37
CA THR A 125 1.44 -8.09 15.52
C THR A 125 2.85 -7.53 15.77
N ALA A 126 3.62 -7.26 14.70
CA ALA A 126 4.93 -6.63 14.80
C ALA A 126 4.82 -5.20 15.33
N GLY A 127 3.90 -4.40 14.77
CA GLY A 127 3.62 -3.05 15.26
C GLY A 127 3.08 -3.00 16.69
N GLY A 128 2.27 -3.99 17.07
CA GLY A 128 1.79 -4.14 18.45
C GLY A 128 2.89 -4.50 19.46
N LYS A 129 3.99 -5.13 19.03
CA LYS A 129 5.13 -5.48 19.89
C LYS A 129 6.11 -4.32 20.09
N GLU A 130 6.31 -3.47 19.10
CA GLU A 130 7.20 -2.30 19.22
C GLU A 130 6.63 -1.20 20.12
N HIS A 131 5.30 -1.16 20.33
CA HIS A 131 4.62 -0.17 21.18
C HIS A 131 3.97 -0.79 22.43
N GLY A 132 4.25 -2.06 22.73
CA GLY A 132 3.55 -2.87 23.73
C GLY A 132 4.28 -3.04 25.06
N ASN A 133 5.18 -2.13 25.44
CA ASN A 133 5.97 -2.24 26.67
C ASN A 133 5.89 -1.01 27.59
N ASP A 134 4.76 -0.28 27.56
CA ASP A 134 4.44 0.78 28.52
C ASP A 134 3.00 0.61 29.05
N PHE A 135 2.77 -0.41 29.88
CA PHE A 135 1.70 -0.45 30.89
C PHE A 135 2.12 -1.34 32.07
#